data_AF-A0A7J8XCZ7-F1
#
_entry.id   AF-A0A7J8XCZ7-F1
#
_cell.length_a   1.000
_cell.length_b   1.000
_cell.length_c   1.000
_cell.angle_alpha   90.00
_cell.angle_beta   90.00
_cell.angle_gamma   90.00
#
_symmetry.space_group_name_H-M   'P 1'
#
loop_
_entity.id
_entity.type
_entity.pdbx_description
1 polymer ?
#
loop_
_entity_poly.entity_id
_entity_poly.type
_entity_poly.pdbx_seq_one_letter_code
_entity_poly.pdbx_strand_id
1 'polypeptide(L)' 'MGGGNGHVLVFLVSVFFFIISSSVDGSQYKQLSTIHVMNSMAKGSGPMQIRCKSRYTDYGMQQFGEGTEYRCGVREKA' A
#
# COMPACT_ATOMS: atom_id res chain seq x y z
N MET A 1 -23.60 -1.78 51.34
CA MET A 1 -23.25 -2.42 50.04
C MET A 1 -23.68 -1.47 48.94
N GLY A 2 -22.74 -0.72 48.36
CA GLY A 2 -23.01 0.30 47.34
C GLY A 2 -22.04 0.18 46.17
N GLY A 3 -21.96 -1.00 45.57
CA GLY A 3 -21.08 -1.33 44.44
C GLY A 3 -21.67 -0.90 43.09
N GLY A 4 -21.99 0.39 42.93
CA GLY A 4 -22.58 0.92 41.69
C GLY A 4 -21.59 1.64 40.77
N ASN A 5 -20.56 2.29 41.33
CA ASN A 5 -19.72 3.23 40.58
C ASN A 5 -18.57 2.57 39.81
N GLY A 6 -18.11 1.40 40.23
CA GLY A 6 -17.03 0.67 39.55
C GLY A 6 -17.47 0.10 38.20
N HIS A 7 -18.72 -0.36 38.09
CA HIS A 7 -19.23 -0.98 36.87
C HIS A 7 -19.42 0.04 35.74
N VAL A 8 -19.91 1.25 36.06
CA VAL A 8 -20.12 2.32 35.06
C VAL A 8 -18.79 2.79 34.46
N LEU A 9 -17.76 2.90 35.30
CA LEU A 9 -16.40 3.29 34.87
C LEU A 9 -15.78 2.23 33.95
N VAL A 10 -15.93 0.95 34.28
CA VAL A 10 -15.44 -0.17 33.44
C VAL A 10 -16.15 -0.20 32.09
N PHE A 11 -17.47 0.06 32.06
CA PHE A 11 -18.24 0.15 30.81
C PHE A 11 -17.81 1.33 29.93
N LEU A 12 -17.52 2.50 30.51
CA LEU A 12 -17.08 3.66 29.72
C LEU A 12 -15.69 3.46 29.10
N VAL A 13 -14.78 2.83 29.85
CA VAL A 13 -13.43 2.51 29.36
C VAL A 13 -13.50 1.50 28.22
N SER A 14 -14.36 0.47 28.31
CA SER A 14 -14.48 -0.54 27.25
C SER A 14 -15.05 0.02 25.95
N VAL A 15 -16.02 0.93 26.02
CA VAL A 15 -16.58 1.61 24.83
C VAL A 15 -15.54 2.52 24.18
N PHE A 16 -14.70 3.21 24.96
CA PHE A 16 -13.65 4.08 24.43
C PHE A 16 -12.59 3.29 23.64
N PHE A 17 -12.21 2.10 24.11
CA PHE A 17 -11.28 1.21 23.38
C PHE A 17 -11.87 0.65 22.07
N PHE A 18 -13.18 0.42 22.03
CA PHE A 18 -13.86 -0.04 20.81
C PHE A 18 -13.88 1.03 19.71
N ILE A 19 -14.10 2.30 20.07
CA ILE A 19 -14.16 3.40 19.09
C ILE A 19 -12.79 3.63 18.45
N ILE A 20 -11.70 3.58 19.22
CA ILE A 20 -10.33 3.78 18.71
C ILE A 20 -9.92 2.68 17.72
N SER A 21 -10.38 1.45 17.92
CA SER A 21 -10.02 0.32 17.05
C SER A 21 -10.69 0.37 15.66
N SER A 22 -11.76 1.15 15.51
CA SER A 22 -12.51 1.26 14.25
C SER A 22 -11.98 2.32 13.27
N SER A 23 -11.04 3.16 13.71
CA SER A 23 -10.54 4.31 12.93
C SER A 23 -9.38 3.97 11.99
N VAL A 24 -9.07 2.69 11.78
CA VAL A 24 -8.15 2.29 10.71
C VAL A 24 -8.93 2.42 9.41
N ASP A 25 -8.89 3.64 8.86
CA ASP A 25 -9.29 3.94 7.49
C ASP A 25 -8.29 3.24 6.55
N GLY A 26 -8.44 1.91 6.49
CA GLY A 26 -7.70 1.02 5.64
C GLY A 26 -8.18 1.25 4.22
N SER A 27 -7.73 2.34 3.62
CA SER A 27 -7.81 2.56 2.17
C SER A 27 -7.22 1.32 1.49
N GLN A 28 -8.10 0.37 1.14
CA GLN A 28 -7.70 -0.85 0.48
C GLN A 28 -7.37 -0.48 -0.96
N TYR A 29 -6.09 -0.24 -1.21
CA TYR A 29 -5.59 -0.08 -2.57
C TYR A 29 -5.73 -1.41 -3.28
N LYS A 30 -6.70 -1.53 -4.19
CA LYS A 30 -6.88 -2.73 -4.98
C LYS A 30 -5.89 -2.70 -6.14
N GLN A 31 -5.13 -3.78 -6.32
CA GLN A 31 -4.32 -3.96 -7.51
C GLN A 31 -5.24 -4.19 -8.71
N LEU A 32 -5.23 -3.27 -9.67
CA LEU A 32 -6.10 -3.32 -10.84
C LEU A 32 -5.44 -4.04 -12.03
N SER A 33 -4.16 -3.77 -12.25
CA SER A 33 -3.42 -4.27 -13.41
C SER A 33 -1.92 -4.32 -13.12
N THR A 34 -1.15 -4.96 -13.99
CA THR A 34 0.31 -4.97 -13.96
C THR A 34 0.84 -4.63 -15.34
N ILE A 35 1.71 -3.62 -15.41
CA ILE A 35 2.39 -3.21 -16.63
C ILE A 35 3.74 -3.91 -16.68
N HIS A 36 4.01 -4.51 -17.83
CA HIS A 36 5.23 -5.25 -18.14
C HIS A 36 6.11 -4.41 -19.05
N VAL A 37 7.34 -4.12 -18.63
CA VAL A 37 8.31 -3.33 -19.39
C VAL A 37 9.52 -4.19 -19.66
N MET A 38 9.81 -4.44 -20.93
CA MET A 38 10.94 -5.27 -21.34
C MET A 38 12.03 -4.44 -21.99
N ASN A 39 13.27 -4.55 -21.49
CA ASN A 39 14.41 -3.91 -22.12
C ASN A 39 14.90 -4.79 -23.27
N SER A 40 14.46 -4.45 -24.49
CA SER A 40 14.80 -5.18 -25.72
C SER A 40 16.03 -4.62 -26.44
N MET A 41 16.85 -3.82 -25.76
CA MET A 41 18.07 -3.30 -26.37
C MET A 41 19.07 -4.42 -26.68
N ALA A 42 19.91 -4.19 -27.69
CA ALA A 42 20.96 -5.13 -28.07
C ALA A 42 21.95 -5.35 -26.93
N LYS A 43 22.60 -6.52 -26.91
CA LYS A 43 23.57 -6.85 -25.87
C LYS A 43 24.73 -5.86 -25.88
N GLY A 44 25.06 -5.28 -24.72
CA GLY A 44 26.11 -4.27 -24.56
C GLY A 44 25.66 -2.82 -24.73
N SER A 45 24.36 -2.56 -24.88
CA SER A 45 23.77 -1.20 -24.90
C SER A 45 23.71 -0.56 -23.50
N GLY A 46 23.88 -1.35 -22.44
CA GLY A 46 23.78 -0.93 -21.06
C GLY A 46 22.36 -1.02 -20.48
N PRO A 47 22.22 -0.72 -19.20
CA PRO A 47 20.95 -0.83 -18.48
C PRO A 47 19.98 0.29 -18.83
N MET A 48 18.68 -0.02 -18.80
CA MET A 48 17.60 0.95 -18.93
C MET A 48 17.18 1.48 -17.56
N GLN A 49 16.83 2.76 -17.49
CA GLN A 49 16.21 3.37 -16.32
C GLN A 49 14.76 3.77 -16.64
N ILE A 50 13.81 3.39 -15.79
CA ILE A 50 12.41 3.76 -15.91
C ILE A 50 11.85 4.23 -14.57
N ARG A 51 10.85 5.10 -14.61
CA ARG A 51 10.02 5.45 -13.44
C ARG A 51 8.57 5.13 -13.72
N CYS A 52 8.00 4.26 -12.91
CA CYS A 52 6.59 3.94 -12.97
C CYS A 52 5.86 4.73 -11.88
N LYS A 53 5.05 5.72 -12.32
CA LYS A 53 4.32 6.61 -11.43
C LYS A 53 2.86 6.72 -11.87
N SER A 54 1.96 6.63 -10.92
CA SER A 54 0.53 6.87 -11.04
C SER A 54 0.11 7.97 -10.05
N ARG A 55 -1.18 8.31 -10.02
CA ARG A 55 -1.73 9.29 -9.08
C ARG A 55 -1.54 8.89 -7.61
N TYR A 56 -1.56 7.59 -7.30
CA TYR A 56 -1.58 7.07 -5.94
C TYR A 56 -0.36 6.20 -5.58
N THR A 57 0.51 5.92 -6.54
CA THR A 57 1.68 5.05 -6.32
C THR A 57 2.85 5.53 -7.16
N ASP A 58 4.02 5.63 -6.54
CA ASP A 58 5.28 5.93 -7.19
C ASP A 58 6.28 4.83 -6.82
N TYR A 59 6.79 4.12 -7.83
CA TYR A 59 7.77 3.04 -7.63
C TYR A 59 9.21 3.54 -7.64
N GLY A 60 9.42 4.85 -7.79
CA GLY A 60 10.75 5.44 -7.90
C GLY A 60 11.44 5.12 -9.23
N MET A 61 12.70 5.51 -9.33
CA MET A 61 13.57 5.13 -10.45
C MET A 61 13.99 3.67 -10.29
N GLN A 62 13.85 2.90 -11.36
CA GLN A 62 14.21 1.50 -11.43
C GLN A 62 15.15 1.29 -12.59
N GLN A 63 16.21 0.52 -12.36
CA GLN A 63 17.23 0.21 -13.34
C GLN A 63 17.25 -1.29 -13.59
N PHE A 64 17.17 -1.69 -14.86
CA PHE A 64 17.12 -3.10 -15.24
C PHE A 64 17.89 -3.36 -16.54
N GLY A 65 18.44 -4.58 -16.62
CA GLY A 65 19.39 -4.99 -17.66
C GLY A 65 18.75 -5.33 -19.00
N GLU A 66 19.57 -5.54 -20.01
CA GLU A 66 19.14 -6.01 -21.34
C GLU A 66 18.49 -7.40 -21.25
N GLY A 67 17.43 -7.62 -22.03
CA GLY A 67 16.66 -8.87 -22.01
C GLY A 67 15.88 -9.12 -20.72
N THR A 68 15.93 -8.19 -19.76
CA THR A 68 15.17 -8.30 -18.50
C THR A 68 13.84 -7.55 -18.58
N GLU A 69 12.90 -8.02 -17.75
CA GLU A 69 11.57 -7.44 -17.60
C GLU A 69 11.45 -6.76 -16.24
N TYR A 70 10.86 -5.57 -16.22
CA TYR A 70 10.40 -4.90 -15.01
C TYR A 70 8.86 -4.87 -14.98
N ARG A 71 8.29 -5.18 -13.81
CA ARG A 71 6.83 -5.20 -13.59
C ARG A 71 6.43 -4.14 -12.59
N CYS A 72 5.45 -3.32 -12.96
CA CYS A 72 4.87 -2.34 -12.05
C CYS A 72 3.36 -2.57 -11.90
N GLY A 73 2.89 -2.65 -10.65
CA GLY A 73 1.48 -2.80 -10.35
C GLY A 73 0.75 -1.46 -10.42
N VAL A 74 -0.40 -1.42 -11.07
CA VAL A 74 -1.31 -0.26 -11.03
C VAL A 74 -2.26 -0.47 -9.86
N ARG A 75 -2.26 0.50 -8.93
CA ARG A 75 -3.14 0.53 -7.77
C ARG A 75 -4.03 1.76 -7.84
N GLU A 76 -5.31 1.57 -7.58
CA GLU A 76 -6.24 2.68 -7.33
C GLU A 76 -6.89 2.55 -5.96
N LYS A 77 -7.38 3.67 -5.44
CA LYS A 77 -8.20 3.67 -4.24
C LYS A 77 -9.53 3.00 -4.60
N ALA A 78 -9.87 1.90 -3.92
CA ALA A 78 -11.18 1.26 -4.05
C ALA A 78 -12.29 2.16 -3.46
#